data_AF-A0A229X9A2-F1
#
_entry.id   AF-A0A229X9A2-F1
#
_cell.length_a   1.000
_cell.length_b   1.000
_cell.length_c   1.000
_cell.angle_alpha   90.00
_cell.angle_beta   90.00
_cell.angle_gamma   90.00
#
_symmetry.space_group_name_H-M   'P 1'
#
loop_
_entity.id
_entity.type
_entity.pdbx_description
1 polymer ?
#
loop_
_entity_poly.entity_id
_entity_poly.type
_entity_poly.pdbx_seq_one_letter_code
_entity_poly.pdbx_strand_id
1 'polypeptide(L)'
;MEGQLADADTSPVLRGWRQDGLRTRIDRFLDEGLGAVLSDCSIDLDRLAFIYGDLTSSNILFDPEANQLTTLLDFDFAFISHPAHEFFISLSDVGGNTSVSDSRITAAILSGNFDVKLGTELASGDKDADNTVQLLSRAQTWDAALRAAGGMRPSEIAGVVTLNKLRQLEGLLCPPFQLVHPVIVKRKTPEELEQGREKVAESLARELEHFGF
;
A
#
# COMPACT_ATOMS: atom_id res chain seq x y z
N MET A 1 7.21 5.65 9.58
CA MET A 1 6.79 4.85 10.76
C MET A 1 6.70 5.67 12.05
N GLU A 2 7.74 6.41 12.48
CA GLU A 2 7.69 7.21 13.73
C GLU A 2 6.53 8.23 13.79
N GLY A 3 6.28 8.95 12.70
CA GLY A 3 5.14 9.88 12.62
C GLY A 3 3.79 9.20 12.84
N GLN A 4 3.59 8.02 12.27
CA GLN A 4 2.36 7.24 12.49
C GLN A 4 2.21 6.80 13.95
N LEU A 5 3.31 6.46 14.63
CA LEU A 5 3.26 6.15 16.06
C LEU A 5 2.94 7.38 16.91
N ALA A 6 3.50 8.54 16.57
CA ALA A 6 3.16 9.79 17.25
C ALA A 6 1.67 10.13 17.09
N ASP A 7 1.11 9.94 15.89
CA ASP A 7 -0.32 10.12 15.66
C ASP A 7 -1.16 9.09 16.45
N ALA A 8 -0.74 7.82 16.45
CA ALA A 8 -1.39 6.78 17.24
C ALA A 8 -1.37 7.07 18.75
N ASP A 9 -0.32 7.72 19.25
CA ASP A 9 -0.20 8.16 20.64
C ASP A 9 -1.25 9.20 21.02
N THR A 10 -1.60 10.10 20.08
CA THR A 10 -2.64 11.12 20.30
C THR A 10 -4.06 10.59 20.11
N SER A 11 -4.22 9.44 19.46
CA SER A 11 -5.54 8.87 19.18
C SER A 11 -6.21 8.34 20.46
N PRO A 12 -7.44 8.80 20.79
CA PRO A 12 -8.18 8.32 21.95
C PRO A 12 -8.60 6.84 21.82
N VAL A 13 -8.64 6.32 20.58
CA VAL A 13 -9.00 4.94 20.26
C VAL A 13 -7.76 4.04 20.34
N LEU A 14 -6.67 4.40 19.64
CA LEU A 14 -5.47 3.55 19.56
C LEU A 14 -4.61 3.61 20.82
N ARG A 15 -4.51 4.78 21.44
CA ARG A 15 -3.72 5.03 22.67
C ARG A 15 -2.26 4.57 22.53
N GLY A 16 -1.72 4.68 21.31
CA GLY A 16 -0.36 4.28 20.95
C GLY A 16 -0.06 2.78 21.11
N TRP A 17 -1.09 1.92 21.03
CA TRP A 17 -0.95 0.46 21.18
C TRP A 17 -0.35 0.02 22.52
N ARG A 18 -0.49 0.83 23.56
CA ARG A 18 0.08 0.56 24.90
C ARG A 18 -0.58 -0.61 25.65
N GLN A 19 -1.72 -1.08 25.16
CA GLN A 19 -2.39 -2.25 25.74
C GLN A 19 -1.74 -3.54 25.23
N ASP A 20 -1.77 -4.57 26.07
CA ASP A 20 -1.38 -5.95 25.71
C ASP A 20 0.06 -6.12 25.20
N GLY A 21 0.96 -5.19 25.55
CA GLY A 21 2.39 -5.26 25.22
C GLY A 21 2.73 -5.01 23.74
N LEU A 22 1.74 -4.67 22.91
CA LEU A 22 1.93 -4.50 21.46
C LEU A 22 2.90 -3.35 21.16
N ARG A 23 2.79 -2.23 21.89
CA ARG A 23 3.75 -1.11 21.77
C ARG A 23 5.20 -1.55 21.96
N THR A 24 5.49 -2.36 22.99
CA THR A 24 6.84 -2.86 23.24
C THR A 24 7.37 -3.70 22.08
N ARG A 25 6.51 -4.51 21.44
CA ARG A 25 6.90 -5.27 20.24
C ARG A 25 7.19 -4.38 19.04
N ILE A 26 6.38 -3.33 18.84
CA ILE A 26 6.60 -2.35 17.77
C ILE A 26 7.92 -1.60 17.99
N ASP A 27 8.15 -1.07 19.19
CA ASP A 27 9.37 -0.31 19.51
C ASP A 27 10.61 -1.20 19.30
N ARG A 28 10.57 -2.46 19.77
CA ARG A 28 11.64 -3.44 19.54
C ARG A 28 11.87 -3.72 18.06
N PHE A 29 10.81 -3.83 17.25
CA PHE A 29 10.95 -3.99 15.81
C PHE A 29 11.62 -2.76 15.16
N LEU A 30 11.27 -1.55 15.58
CA LEU A 30 11.87 -0.33 15.03
C LEU A 30 13.35 -0.20 15.43
N ASP A 31 13.69 -0.52 16.67
CA ASP A 31 15.04 -0.37 17.21
C ASP A 31 16.00 -1.46 16.70
N GLU A 32 15.55 -2.71 16.62
CA GLU A 32 16.40 -3.87 16.36
C GLU A 32 16.12 -4.54 15.02
N GLY A 33 14.85 -4.57 14.58
CA GLY A 33 14.39 -5.35 13.44
C GLY A 33 14.46 -4.65 12.10
N LEU A 34 14.04 -3.38 12.04
CA LEU A 34 13.87 -2.64 10.79
C LEU A 34 15.18 -2.54 10.00
N GLY A 35 16.28 -2.20 10.68
CA GLY A 35 17.61 -2.13 10.06
C GLY A 35 18.08 -3.46 9.48
N ALA A 36 17.82 -4.57 10.18
CA ALA A 36 18.15 -5.92 9.72
C ALA A 36 17.31 -6.29 8.48
N VAL A 37 15.99 -6.07 8.53
CA VAL A 37 15.08 -6.33 7.41
C VAL A 37 15.48 -5.57 6.15
N LEU A 38 15.87 -4.30 6.30
CA LEU A 38 16.32 -3.48 5.18
C LEU A 38 17.66 -3.97 4.59
N SER A 39 18.58 -4.42 5.45
CA SER A 39 19.91 -4.92 5.04
C SER A 39 19.84 -6.29 4.35
N ASP A 40 19.02 -7.21 4.85
CA ASP A 40 18.95 -8.60 4.37
C ASP A 40 18.29 -8.72 2.99
N CYS A 41 17.44 -7.76 2.61
CA CYS A 41 16.64 -7.84 1.38
C CYS A 41 17.29 -7.21 0.14
N SER A 42 18.59 -6.85 0.20
CA SER A 42 19.30 -6.17 -0.90
C SER A 42 18.59 -4.92 -1.41
N ILE A 43 17.93 -4.18 -0.51
CA ILE A 43 17.22 -2.95 -0.85
C ILE A 43 18.27 -1.86 -1.07
N ASP A 44 18.23 -1.24 -2.26
CA ASP A 44 19.10 -0.11 -2.59
C ASP A 44 18.49 1.18 -2.02
N LEU A 45 18.86 1.51 -0.78
CA LEU A 45 18.38 2.71 -0.09
C LEU A 45 18.89 4.02 -0.72
N ASP A 46 19.97 3.96 -1.48
CA ASP A 46 20.55 5.12 -2.17
C ASP A 46 19.87 5.39 -3.52
N ARG A 47 19.07 4.44 -4.01
CA ARG A 47 18.26 4.62 -5.23
C ARG A 47 17.08 5.55 -4.96
N LEU A 48 17.33 6.83 -5.12
CA LEU A 48 16.32 7.88 -5.03
C LEU A 48 15.75 8.24 -6.40
N ALA A 49 14.45 8.46 -6.45
CA ALA A 49 13.70 8.94 -7.60
C ALA A 49 12.78 10.09 -7.19
N PHE A 50 12.44 10.92 -8.16
CA PHE A 50 11.33 11.86 -8.02
C PHE A 50 10.02 11.06 -8.07
N ILE A 51 9.28 11.08 -6.98
CA ILE A 51 7.98 10.44 -6.82
C ILE A 51 6.93 11.52 -7.04
N TYR A 52 5.97 11.23 -7.92
CA TYR A 52 4.86 12.13 -8.21
C TYR A 52 3.89 12.20 -7.02
N GLY A 53 3.63 11.04 -6.42
CA GLY A 53 2.90 10.91 -5.17
C GLY A 53 1.38 10.76 -5.31
N ASP A 54 0.81 11.25 -6.42
CA ASP A 54 -0.62 11.08 -6.77
C ASP A 54 -0.85 11.03 -8.30
N LEU A 55 -0.03 10.27 -9.03
CA LEU A 55 -0.20 10.09 -10.48
C LEU A 55 -1.41 9.19 -10.76
N THR A 56 -2.53 9.86 -11.01
CA THR A 56 -3.83 9.29 -11.41
C THR A 56 -4.26 9.90 -12.73
N SER A 57 -5.23 9.27 -13.42
CA SER A 57 -5.76 9.80 -14.69
C SER A 57 -6.39 11.19 -14.55
N SER A 58 -6.89 11.57 -13.37
CA SER A 58 -7.38 12.93 -13.10
C SER A 58 -6.29 14.00 -13.09
N ASN A 59 -5.04 13.58 -12.89
CA ASN A 59 -3.86 14.46 -12.83
C ASN A 59 -3.10 14.49 -14.17
N ILE A 60 -3.72 13.98 -15.25
CA ILE A 60 -3.15 13.96 -16.60
C ILE A 60 -4.12 14.63 -17.57
N LEU A 61 -3.63 15.61 -18.33
CA LEU A 61 -4.38 16.18 -19.43
C LEU A 61 -4.23 15.32 -20.69
N PHE A 62 -5.33 15.10 -21.36
CA PHE A 62 -5.41 14.32 -22.60
C PHE A 62 -6.06 15.15 -23.70
N ASP A 63 -5.40 15.21 -24.85
CA ASP A 63 -5.94 15.80 -26.07
C ASP A 63 -6.67 14.69 -26.86
N PRO A 64 -8.01 14.76 -26.99
CA PRO A 64 -8.78 13.77 -27.72
C PRO A 64 -8.63 13.86 -29.23
N GLU A 65 -8.26 15.02 -29.79
CA GLU A 65 -8.07 15.16 -31.24
C GLU A 65 -6.77 14.51 -31.69
N ALA A 66 -5.68 14.73 -30.94
CA ALA A 66 -4.38 14.14 -31.20
C ALA A 66 -4.23 12.71 -30.61
N ASN A 67 -5.13 12.30 -29.71
CA ASN A 67 -5.04 11.07 -28.92
C ASN A 67 -3.73 10.97 -28.13
N GLN A 68 -3.37 12.04 -27.42
CA GLN A 68 -2.09 12.18 -26.72
C GLN A 68 -2.27 12.70 -25.28
N LEU A 69 -1.45 12.18 -24.37
CA LEU A 69 -1.26 12.80 -23.06
C LEU A 69 -0.43 14.07 -23.26
N THR A 70 -0.93 15.21 -22.80
CA THR A 70 -0.32 16.51 -23.06
C THR A 70 0.49 17.03 -21.88
N THR A 71 0.00 16.86 -20.65
CA THR A 71 0.59 17.46 -19.46
C THR A 71 0.23 16.66 -18.19
N LEU A 72 1.12 16.71 -17.19
CA LEU A 72 0.85 16.27 -15.81
C LEU A 72 0.54 17.48 -14.91
N LEU A 73 -0.39 17.34 -13.97
CA LEU A 73 -0.91 18.39 -13.09
C LEU A 73 -0.90 17.96 -11.61
N ASP A 74 -0.82 18.92 -10.68
CA ASP A 74 -0.93 18.65 -9.24
C ASP A 74 0.28 17.87 -8.70
N PHE A 75 1.37 18.59 -8.44
CA PHE A 75 2.62 18.06 -7.86
C PHE A 75 2.69 18.30 -6.35
N ASP A 76 1.60 18.62 -5.68
CA ASP A 76 1.60 18.98 -4.26
C ASP A 76 2.01 17.80 -3.35
N PHE A 77 1.88 16.57 -3.86
CA PHE A 77 2.33 15.33 -3.21
C PHE A 77 3.68 14.83 -3.70
N ALA A 78 4.42 15.59 -4.49
CA ALA A 78 5.69 15.14 -5.04
C ALA A 78 6.85 15.26 -4.03
N PHE A 79 7.72 14.26 -4.00
CA PHE A 79 8.89 14.22 -3.12
C PHE A 79 9.98 13.29 -3.67
N ILE A 80 11.16 13.32 -3.05
CA ILE A 80 12.27 12.42 -3.39
C ILE A 80 12.23 11.22 -2.45
N SER A 81 12.16 10.02 -3.00
CA SER A 81 12.18 8.77 -2.21
C SER A 81 12.56 7.57 -3.07
N HIS A 82 12.52 6.38 -2.50
CA HIS A 82 12.77 5.13 -3.22
C HIS A 82 11.69 4.92 -4.30
N PRO A 83 12.03 4.47 -5.52
CA PRO A 83 11.08 4.35 -6.65
C PRO A 83 9.87 3.45 -6.39
N ALA A 84 9.99 2.49 -5.46
CA ALA A 84 8.86 1.66 -5.03
C ALA A 84 7.68 2.49 -4.50
N HIS A 85 7.96 3.68 -3.96
CA HIS A 85 6.96 4.52 -3.32
C HIS A 85 5.84 4.93 -4.29
N GLU A 86 6.16 5.22 -5.55
CA GLU A 86 5.15 5.57 -6.57
C GLU A 86 4.08 4.47 -6.68
N PHE A 87 4.48 3.21 -6.72
CA PHE A 87 3.55 2.08 -6.78
C PHE A 87 2.74 1.87 -5.51
N PHE A 88 3.14 2.44 -4.37
CA PHE A 88 2.43 2.28 -3.11
C PHE A 88 1.29 3.29 -2.95
N ILE A 89 1.50 4.53 -3.39
CA ILE A 89 0.60 5.66 -3.10
C ILE A 89 -0.16 6.18 -4.32
N SER A 90 0.30 5.85 -5.53
CA SER A 90 -0.19 6.41 -6.78
C SER A 90 -0.67 5.30 -7.73
N LEU A 91 -1.10 5.63 -8.97
CA LEU A 91 -1.44 4.68 -10.03
C LEU A 91 -2.68 3.79 -9.77
N SER A 92 -3.56 4.21 -8.85
CA SER A 92 -4.72 3.42 -8.39
C SER A 92 -5.77 3.17 -9.49
N ASP A 93 -5.94 4.13 -10.40
CA ASP A 93 -6.92 4.10 -11.49
C ASP A 93 -6.33 3.66 -12.84
N VAL A 94 -5.01 3.56 -12.96
CA VAL A 94 -4.32 2.98 -14.14
C VAL A 94 -3.86 1.54 -13.94
N GLY A 95 -3.78 1.05 -12.69
CA GLY A 95 -3.52 -0.36 -12.36
C GLY A 95 -2.10 -0.67 -11.90
N GLY A 96 -1.29 0.35 -11.62
CA GLY A 96 0.08 0.19 -11.12
C GLY A 96 0.20 0.11 -9.60
N ASN A 97 -0.87 0.43 -8.86
CA ASN A 97 -0.83 0.49 -7.40
C ASN A 97 -0.77 -0.89 -6.75
N THR A 98 0.03 -1.08 -5.69
CA THR A 98 0.15 -2.34 -4.95
C THR A 98 -0.83 -2.45 -3.77
N SER A 99 -1.46 -1.35 -3.37
CA SER A 99 -2.48 -1.27 -2.30
C SER A 99 -3.89 -1.67 -2.79
N VAL A 100 -3.97 -2.58 -3.76
CA VAL A 100 -5.24 -3.17 -4.21
C VAL A 100 -5.83 -4.08 -3.13
N SER A 101 -7.16 -4.18 -3.08
CA SER A 101 -7.86 -4.95 -2.04
C SER A 101 -7.62 -6.47 -2.14
N ASP A 102 -7.33 -6.99 -3.34
CA ASP A 102 -7.08 -8.41 -3.56
C ASP A 102 -5.59 -8.73 -3.48
N SER A 103 -5.21 -9.44 -2.41
CA SER A 103 -3.82 -9.89 -2.17
C SER A 103 -3.20 -10.72 -3.29
N ARG A 104 -4.01 -11.44 -4.09
CA ARG A 104 -3.54 -12.22 -5.25
C ARG A 104 -3.07 -11.29 -6.36
N ILE A 105 -3.79 -10.19 -6.57
CA ILE A 105 -3.44 -9.16 -7.56
C ILE A 105 -2.21 -8.39 -7.08
N THR A 106 -2.14 -8.01 -5.81
CA THR A 106 -0.92 -7.40 -5.23
C THR A 106 0.29 -8.31 -5.45
N ALA A 107 0.17 -9.61 -5.17
CA ALA A 107 1.25 -10.58 -5.38
C ALA A 107 1.64 -10.69 -6.87
N ALA A 108 0.68 -10.64 -7.79
CA ALA A 108 0.92 -10.62 -9.22
C ALA A 108 1.70 -9.37 -9.66
N ILE A 109 1.32 -8.18 -9.18
CA ILE A 109 2.02 -6.92 -9.47
C ILE A 109 3.47 -6.97 -8.96
N LEU A 110 3.66 -7.39 -7.70
CA LEU A 110 4.98 -7.44 -7.08
C LEU A 110 5.90 -8.49 -7.72
N SER A 111 5.35 -9.60 -8.21
CA SER A 111 6.14 -10.67 -8.87
C SER A 111 6.26 -10.49 -10.38
N GLY A 112 5.40 -9.69 -10.99
CA GLY A 112 5.23 -9.62 -12.45
C GLY A 112 4.61 -10.88 -13.05
N ASN A 113 4.08 -11.80 -12.23
CA ASN A 113 3.43 -13.02 -12.68
C ASN A 113 1.91 -12.90 -12.55
N PHE A 114 1.25 -12.76 -13.70
CA PHE A 114 -0.20 -12.59 -13.82
C PHE A 114 -0.94 -13.90 -14.12
N ASP A 115 -0.32 -15.07 -13.97
CA ASP A 115 -1.00 -16.37 -13.99
C ASP A 115 -1.81 -16.59 -12.70
N VAL A 116 -2.76 -15.69 -12.46
CA VAL A 116 -3.64 -15.68 -11.29
C VAL A 116 -4.91 -16.44 -11.63
N LYS A 117 -5.13 -17.54 -10.93
CA LYS A 117 -6.40 -18.28 -11.00
C LYS A 117 -7.46 -17.55 -10.17
N LEU A 118 -8.10 -16.56 -10.79
CA LEU A 118 -9.42 -16.10 -10.34
C LEU A 118 -10.38 -17.28 -10.57
N GLY A 119 -11.13 -17.73 -9.57
CA GLY A 119 -11.90 -18.98 -9.62
C GLY A 119 -13.07 -18.94 -10.63
N THR A 120 -14.15 -19.69 -10.36
CA THR A 120 -15.42 -19.64 -11.13
C THR A 120 -16.16 -18.29 -11.04
N GLU A 121 -15.53 -17.25 -10.51
CA GLU A 121 -16.01 -15.88 -10.33
C GLU A 121 -16.53 -15.28 -11.65
N LEU A 122 -15.91 -15.63 -12.78
CA LEU A 122 -16.30 -15.23 -14.15
C LEU A 122 -17.71 -15.69 -14.58
N ALA A 123 -18.35 -16.63 -13.88
CA ALA A 123 -19.65 -17.20 -14.26
C ALA A 123 -20.81 -16.73 -13.39
N SER A 124 -20.57 -15.88 -12.38
CA SER A 124 -21.53 -15.61 -11.31
C SER A 124 -22.39 -14.36 -11.50
N GLY A 125 -22.03 -13.45 -12.41
CA GLY A 125 -22.69 -12.13 -12.52
C GLY A 125 -22.55 -11.27 -11.25
N ASP A 126 -21.61 -11.63 -10.38
CA ASP A 126 -21.28 -10.90 -9.18
C ASP A 126 -20.43 -9.66 -9.54
N LYS A 127 -20.86 -8.49 -9.06
CA LYS A 127 -20.16 -7.22 -9.32
C LYS A 127 -18.75 -7.20 -8.73
N ASP A 128 -18.54 -7.92 -7.63
CA ASP A 128 -17.22 -7.98 -6.98
C ASP A 128 -16.25 -8.86 -7.77
N ALA A 129 -16.75 -9.94 -8.39
CA ALA A 129 -16.01 -10.77 -9.33
C ALA A 129 -15.61 -9.99 -10.58
N ASP A 130 -16.56 -9.28 -11.21
CA ASP A 130 -16.30 -8.47 -12.39
C ASP A 130 -15.26 -7.38 -12.13
N ASN A 131 -15.35 -6.71 -10.97
CA ASN A 131 -14.36 -5.71 -10.57
C ASN A 131 -12.97 -6.32 -10.38
N THR A 132 -12.86 -7.50 -9.77
CA THR A 132 -11.58 -8.19 -9.58
C THR A 132 -10.93 -8.58 -10.90
N VAL A 133 -11.72 -9.07 -11.86
CA VAL A 133 -11.24 -9.39 -13.22
C VAL A 133 -10.75 -8.13 -13.93
N GLN A 134 -11.47 -7.01 -13.83
CA GLN A 134 -11.06 -5.73 -14.41
C GLN A 134 -9.77 -5.19 -13.78
N LEU A 135 -9.63 -5.29 -12.46
CA LEU A 135 -8.40 -4.90 -11.75
C LEU A 135 -7.20 -5.72 -12.20
N LEU A 136 -7.36 -7.05 -12.31
CA LEU A 136 -6.27 -7.92 -12.78
C LEU A 136 -5.87 -7.58 -14.22
N SER A 137 -6.86 -7.41 -15.11
CA SER A 137 -6.62 -7.04 -16.51
C SER A 137 -5.90 -5.69 -16.65
N ARG A 138 -6.31 -4.68 -15.86
CA ARG A 138 -5.64 -3.37 -15.81
C ARG A 138 -4.21 -3.49 -15.33
N ALA A 139 -3.97 -4.20 -14.23
CA ALA A 139 -2.63 -4.41 -13.68
C ALA A 139 -1.70 -5.14 -14.67
N GLN A 140 -2.21 -6.18 -15.34
CA GLN A 140 -1.45 -6.91 -16.36
C GLN A 140 -1.13 -6.02 -17.57
N THR A 141 -2.10 -5.22 -18.02
CA THR A 141 -1.91 -4.28 -19.14
C THR A 141 -0.87 -3.21 -18.79
N TRP A 142 -0.92 -2.69 -17.57
CA TRP A 142 0.04 -1.71 -17.07
C TRP A 142 1.47 -2.28 -16.98
N ASP A 143 1.66 -3.48 -16.41
CA ASP A 143 2.97 -4.15 -16.37
C ASP A 143 3.52 -4.38 -17.78
N ALA A 144 2.68 -4.80 -18.73
CA ALA A 144 3.07 -4.98 -20.12
C ALA A 144 3.48 -3.66 -20.79
N ALA A 145 2.74 -2.58 -20.53
CA ALA A 145 3.05 -1.24 -21.05
C ALA A 145 4.38 -0.71 -20.48
N LEU A 146 4.60 -0.84 -19.17
CA LEU A 146 5.88 -0.49 -18.54
C LEU A 146 7.04 -1.26 -19.17
N ARG A 147 6.87 -2.59 -19.34
CA ARG A 147 7.89 -3.43 -19.99
C ARG A 147 8.20 -2.96 -21.40
N ALA A 148 7.17 -2.69 -22.21
CA ALA A 148 7.33 -2.25 -23.60
C ALA A 148 7.99 -0.87 -23.71
N ALA A 149 7.71 0.02 -22.76
CA ALA A 149 8.30 1.36 -22.70
C ALA A 149 9.71 1.39 -22.09
N GLY A 150 10.22 0.24 -21.59
CA GLY A 150 11.47 0.20 -20.82
C GLY A 150 11.37 0.89 -19.45
N GLY A 151 10.15 1.08 -18.94
CA GLY A 151 9.88 1.61 -17.62
C GLY A 151 10.16 0.56 -16.54
N MET A 152 10.46 1.05 -15.33
CA MET A 152 10.69 0.19 -14.18
C MET A 152 9.39 -0.47 -13.73
N ARG A 153 9.43 -1.78 -13.50
CA ARG A 153 8.31 -2.55 -12.97
C ARG A 153 8.53 -2.85 -11.49
N PRO A 154 7.48 -3.01 -10.67
CA PRO A 154 7.62 -3.41 -9.27
C PRO A 154 8.47 -4.67 -9.11
N SER A 155 8.26 -5.67 -9.98
CA SER A 155 9.02 -6.93 -9.99
C SER A 155 10.53 -6.80 -10.25
N GLU A 156 11.00 -5.65 -10.74
CA GLU A 156 12.41 -5.37 -11.00
C GLU A 156 13.08 -4.62 -9.84
N ILE A 157 12.29 -4.21 -8.83
CA ILE A 157 12.77 -3.52 -7.65
C ILE A 157 13.22 -4.56 -6.62
N ALA A 158 14.50 -4.54 -6.27
CA ALA A 158 15.05 -5.40 -5.24
C ALA A 158 14.33 -5.16 -3.89
N GLY A 159 13.91 -6.24 -3.23
CA GLY A 159 13.21 -6.16 -1.95
C GLY A 159 11.80 -5.54 -2.00
N VAL A 160 11.17 -5.37 -3.18
CA VAL A 160 9.84 -4.73 -3.30
C VAL A 160 8.76 -5.40 -2.45
N VAL A 161 8.81 -6.73 -2.31
CA VAL A 161 7.85 -7.49 -1.50
C VAL A 161 8.00 -7.11 -0.03
N THR A 162 9.23 -7.00 0.45
CA THR A 162 9.54 -6.57 1.83
C THR A 162 9.13 -5.12 2.03
N LEU A 163 9.45 -4.23 1.10
CA LEU A 163 9.04 -2.82 1.17
C LEU A 163 7.51 -2.67 1.21
N ASN A 164 6.79 -3.47 0.43
CA ASN A 164 5.33 -3.49 0.45
C ASN A 164 4.78 -3.96 1.81
N LYS A 165 5.38 -4.98 2.42
CA LYS A 165 5.01 -5.44 3.77
C LYS A 165 5.30 -4.39 4.84
N LEU A 166 6.46 -3.72 4.76
CA LEU A 166 6.79 -2.61 5.66
C LEU A 166 5.78 -1.46 5.51
N ARG A 167 5.34 -1.17 4.28
CA ARG A 167 4.29 -0.18 4.02
C ARG A 167 2.94 -0.59 4.61
N GLN A 168 2.57 -1.87 4.49
CA GLN A 168 1.35 -2.41 5.12
C GLN A 168 1.41 -2.30 6.64
N LEU A 169 2.56 -2.67 7.24
CA LEU A 169 2.82 -2.52 8.67
C LEU A 169 2.68 -1.06 9.10
N GLU A 170 3.29 -0.13 8.36
CA GLU A 170 3.17 1.30 8.64
C GLU A 170 1.72 1.79 8.61
N GLY A 171 0.91 1.32 7.64
CA GLY A 171 -0.51 1.65 7.57
C GLY A 171 -1.34 1.12 8.74
N LEU A 172 -0.90 0.04 9.38
CA LEU A 172 -1.54 -0.53 10.58
C LEU A 172 -1.17 0.23 11.86
N LEU A 173 -0.01 0.89 11.91
CA LEU A 173 0.42 1.68 13.08
C LEU A 173 -0.57 2.80 13.40
N CYS A 174 -1.14 3.44 12.38
CA CYS A 174 -2.16 4.47 12.56
C CYS A 174 -3.10 4.46 11.35
N PRO A 175 -4.20 3.70 11.40
CA PRO A 175 -5.12 3.57 10.27
C PRO A 175 -5.87 4.91 10.07
N PRO A 176 -5.56 5.68 9.01
CA PRO A 176 -5.91 7.11 8.96
C PRO A 176 -7.42 7.34 8.97
N PHE A 177 -8.20 6.45 8.36
CA PHE A 177 -9.66 6.65 8.20
C PHE A 177 -10.53 5.95 9.26
N GLN A 178 -10.20 4.72 9.65
CA GLN A 178 -11.18 3.88 10.37
C GLN A 178 -11.25 4.13 11.89
N LEU A 179 -10.12 4.49 12.50
CA LEU A 179 -9.97 4.57 13.96
C LEU A 179 -9.38 5.90 14.46
N VAL A 180 -9.00 6.80 13.55
CA VAL A 180 -8.30 8.04 13.89
C VAL A 180 -9.05 9.27 13.37
N HIS A 181 -9.63 9.20 12.16
CA HIS A 181 -10.35 10.34 11.59
C HIS A 181 -11.55 10.79 12.47
N PRO A 182 -11.57 12.04 12.97
CA PRO A 182 -12.56 12.48 13.97
C PRO A 182 -14.02 12.31 13.54
N VAL A 183 -14.32 12.52 12.26
CA VAL A 183 -15.69 12.38 11.73
C VAL A 183 -16.14 10.92 11.72
N ILE A 184 -15.24 9.98 11.43
CA ILE A 184 -15.57 8.55 11.38
C ILE A 184 -15.70 8.02 12.79
N VAL A 185 -14.77 8.38 13.68
CA VAL A 185 -14.80 7.96 15.08
C VAL A 185 -16.07 8.44 15.77
N LYS A 186 -16.51 9.69 15.53
CA LYS A 186 -17.78 10.23 16.10
C LYS A 186 -19.05 9.52 15.61
N ARG A 187 -18.98 8.79 14.49
CA ARG A 187 -20.12 8.06 13.92
C ARG A 187 -20.22 6.62 14.40
N LYS A 188 -19.18 6.11 15.08
CA LYS A 188 -19.12 4.73 15.56
C LYS A 188 -19.50 4.63 17.03
N THR A 189 -20.08 3.50 17.42
CA THR A 189 -20.29 3.20 18.84
C THR A 189 -18.96 2.83 19.51
N PRO A 190 -18.86 2.92 20.85
CA PRO A 190 -17.70 2.45 21.59
C PRO A 190 -17.35 0.99 21.29
N GLU A 191 -18.35 0.12 21.13
CA GLU A 191 -18.16 -1.30 20.81
C GLU A 191 -17.58 -1.50 19.40
N GLU A 192 -18.04 -0.74 18.41
CA GLU A 192 -17.51 -0.79 17.04
C GLU A 192 -16.06 -0.30 16.96
N LEU A 193 -15.72 0.70 17.79
CA LEU A 193 -14.34 1.21 17.90
C LEU A 193 -13.43 0.18 18.55
N GLU A 194 -13.89 -0.49 19.61
CA GLU A 194 -13.11 -1.53 20.28
C GLU A 194 -12.89 -2.74 19.37
N GLN A 195 -13.93 -3.25 18.71
CA GLN A 195 -13.80 -4.33 17.74
C GLN A 195 -12.88 -3.96 16.57
N GLY A 196 -12.96 -2.71 16.10
CA GLY A 196 -12.07 -2.22 15.06
C GLY A 196 -10.61 -2.18 15.53
N ARG A 197 -10.38 -1.74 16.77
CA ARG A 197 -9.05 -1.70 17.40
C ARG A 197 -8.47 -3.11 17.57
N GLU A 198 -9.26 -4.05 18.06
CA GLU A 198 -8.86 -5.46 18.23
C GLU A 198 -8.43 -6.08 16.89
N LYS A 199 -9.22 -5.91 15.82
CA LYS A 199 -8.89 -6.41 14.48
C LYS A 199 -7.58 -5.83 13.93
N VAL A 200 -7.35 -4.53 14.14
CA VAL A 200 -6.10 -3.89 13.72
C VAL A 200 -4.94 -4.37 14.60
N ALA A 201 -5.13 -4.52 15.90
CA ALA A 201 -4.12 -5.05 16.81
C ALA A 201 -3.70 -6.49 16.45
N GLU A 202 -4.66 -7.36 16.12
CA GLU A 202 -4.40 -8.72 15.62
C GLU A 202 -3.62 -8.70 14.31
N SER A 203 -4.02 -7.84 13.37
CA SER A 203 -3.31 -7.69 12.09
C SER A 203 -1.89 -7.18 12.30
N LEU A 204 -1.71 -6.19 13.18
CA LEU A 204 -0.40 -5.62 13.53
C LEU A 204 0.50 -6.67 14.19
N ALA A 205 -0.04 -7.45 15.13
CA ALA A 205 0.68 -8.52 15.80
C ALA A 205 1.13 -9.62 14.83
N ARG A 206 0.29 -9.97 13.84
CA ARG A 206 0.62 -10.94 12.79
C ARG A 206 1.71 -10.44 11.84
N GLU A 207 1.65 -9.17 11.42
CA GLU A 207 2.70 -8.59 10.58
C GLU A 207 4.03 -8.49 11.33
N LEU A 208 4.02 -8.13 12.62
CA LEU A 208 5.23 -8.15 13.46
C LEU A 208 5.80 -9.56 13.60
N GLU A 209 4.96 -10.57 13.82
CA GLU A 209 5.38 -11.97 13.89
C GLU A 209 6.03 -12.44 12.58
N HIS A 210 5.55 -11.96 11.43
CA HIS A 210 6.18 -12.23 10.14
C HIS A 210 7.62 -11.71 10.06
N PHE A 211 7.92 -10.62 10.75
CA PHE A 211 9.28 -10.08 10.89
C PHE A 211 10.04 -10.67 12.09
N GLY A 212 9.44 -11.55 12.88
CA GLY A 212 10.03 -12.19 14.06
C GLY A 212 9.89 -11.42 15.37
N PHE A 213 8.96 -10.45 15.46
CA PHE A 213 8.78 -9.55 16.61
C PHE A 213 7.43 -9.68 17.30
#